data_AF-A0A9W8SHC6-F1
#
_entry.id   AF-A0A9W8SHC6-F1
#
_cell.length_a   1.000
_cell.length_b   1.000
_cell.length_c   1.000
_cell.angle_alpha   90.00
_cell.angle_beta   90.00
_cell.angle_gamma   90.00
#
_symmetry.space_group_name_H-M   'P 1'
#
loop_
_entity.id
_entity.type
_entity.pdbx_description
1 polymer ?
#
loop_
_entity_poly.entity_id
_entity_poly.type
_entity_poly.pdbx_seq_one_letter_code
_entity_poly.pdbx_strand_id
1 'polypeptide(L)'
;MSGERPPSPGLIPNPFIKRRNLEWTLDSTSTSQPPTTADIESGSAIVDDHLSHFENHLSKHIRTPSPLSIPSYASLYAVSAGSPEGAHFVIHQHDHPIDGTHYDLRLQINEISSASWAIMYGLPGDPNSVRLNRNATETRIHHLWDRKIRIRLHGSRLPDPYVLNLRLTRSEDVAGRVRSGRKPRTRRRRGAQMQPETSDEDESDGNESEDVPASVDTDVITENLSAMEREIRELEDEEVRRTNAYPGASNTIGSVHQRRWYLSLDRPACGFVDKRTKGRSRWESHDPTDTEHKETKNGRLSYPFYVRGSDHERSVVTGRRGADILKDEGVKFTQRQGWKPVLN
;
A
#
# COMPACT_ATOMS: atom_id res chain seq x y z
N MET A 1 -28.87 45.45 -28.76
CA MET A 1 -27.86 46.11 -27.90
C MET A 1 -27.09 45.02 -27.18
N SER A 2 -25.93 44.64 -27.70
CA SER A 2 -25.06 43.56 -27.21
C SER A 2 -23.85 44.18 -26.53
N GLY A 3 -23.77 44.08 -25.20
CA GLY A 3 -22.66 44.62 -24.42
C GLY A 3 -21.43 43.70 -24.48
N GLU A 4 -20.32 44.23 -24.98
CA GLU A 4 -19.01 43.58 -24.93
C GLU A 4 -18.45 43.60 -23.50
N ARG A 5 -17.86 42.48 -23.06
CA ARG A 5 -17.13 42.39 -21.78
C ARG A 5 -15.81 43.17 -21.88
N PRO A 6 -15.37 43.84 -20.81
CA PRO A 6 -14.09 44.52 -20.80
C PRO A 6 -12.93 43.51 -20.88
N PRO A 7 -11.79 43.89 -21.50
CA PRO A 7 -10.63 43.03 -21.63
C PRO A 7 -10.00 42.73 -20.27
N SER A 8 -9.55 41.49 -20.09
CA SER A 8 -8.85 41.03 -18.89
C SER A 8 -7.60 41.91 -18.63
N PRO A 9 -7.32 42.30 -17.38
CA PRO A 9 -6.12 43.07 -17.08
C PRO A 9 -4.88 42.24 -17.43
N GLY A 10 -4.00 42.82 -18.25
CA GLY A 10 -2.74 42.20 -18.64
C GLY A 10 -1.92 41.87 -17.40
N LEU A 11 -1.51 40.61 -17.26
CA LEU A 11 -0.65 40.15 -16.17
C LEU A 11 0.65 40.97 -16.18
N ILE A 12 0.93 41.65 -15.06
CA ILE A 12 2.17 42.40 -14.87
C ILE A 12 3.31 41.36 -14.78
N PRO A 13 4.33 41.43 -15.66
CA PRO A 13 5.46 40.52 -15.61
C PRO A 13 6.20 40.69 -14.28
N ASN A 14 6.50 39.58 -13.60
CA ASN A 14 7.24 39.61 -12.34
C ASN A 14 8.67 40.15 -12.58
N PRO A 15 9.04 41.31 -12.02
CA PRO A 15 10.33 41.98 -12.31
C PRO A 15 11.54 41.23 -11.72
N PHE A 16 11.32 40.20 -10.88
CA PHE A 16 12.39 39.37 -10.33
C PHE A 16 12.78 38.19 -11.23
N ILE A 17 12.03 37.92 -12.31
CA ILE A 17 12.38 36.89 -13.29
C ILE A 17 13.25 37.53 -14.38
N LYS A 18 14.56 37.26 -14.33
CA LYS A 18 15.49 37.69 -15.39
C LYS A 18 15.10 36.99 -16.71
N ARG A 19 15.11 37.68 -17.86
CA ARG A 19 14.74 37.10 -19.17
C ARG A 19 15.46 35.78 -19.49
N ARG A 20 16.73 35.65 -19.08
CA ARG A 20 17.53 34.42 -19.22
C ARG A 20 17.00 33.20 -18.43
N ASN A 21 16.09 33.41 -17.48
CA ASN A 21 15.44 32.35 -16.71
C ASN A 21 14.13 31.87 -17.36
N LEU A 22 13.68 32.51 -18.46
CA LEU A 22 12.51 32.09 -19.24
C LEU A 22 12.86 31.07 -20.33
N GLU A 23 14.13 30.99 -20.72
CA GLU A 23 14.66 30.04 -21.69
C GLU A 23 15.60 29.08 -20.97
N TRP A 24 15.04 28.08 -20.28
CA TRP A 24 15.82 26.92 -19.88
C TRP A 24 15.73 25.90 -21.00
N THR A 25 16.80 25.76 -21.77
CA THR A 25 16.99 24.63 -22.69
C THR A 25 17.99 23.68 -22.02
N LEU A 26 17.54 22.47 -21.71
CA LEU A 26 18.45 21.39 -21.35
C LEU A 26 19.16 20.96 -22.64
N ASP A 27 20.37 21.44 -22.85
CA ASP A 27 21.26 20.84 -23.84
C ASP A 27 21.58 19.42 -23.39
N SER A 28 20.81 18.44 -23.86
CA SER A 28 21.12 17.04 -23.68
C SER A 28 22.34 16.72 -24.55
N THR A 29 23.49 16.58 -23.89
CA THR A 29 24.65 15.97 -24.54
C THR A 29 24.25 14.54 -24.92
N SER A 30 24.13 14.30 -26.22
CA SER A 30 23.78 13.00 -26.79
C SER A 30 24.93 12.02 -26.62
N THR A 31 25.10 11.48 -25.42
CA THR A 31 25.80 10.21 -25.23
C THR A 31 24.94 9.12 -25.84
N SER A 32 25.47 8.39 -26.83
CA SER A 32 24.82 7.25 -27.53
C SER A 32 24.46 6.04 -26.65
N GLN A 33 24.40 6.22 -25.34
CA GLN A 33 24.01 5.16 -24.42
C GLN A 33 22.49 5.01 -24.42
N PRO A 34 21.97 3.78 -24.36
CA PRO A 34 20.54 3.56 -24.16
C PRO A 34 20.10 4.25 -22.87
N PRO A 35 18.86 4.76 -22.80
CA PRO A 35 18.36 5.46 -21.62
C PRO A 35 18.46 4.55 -20.39
N THR A 36 18.88 5.12 -19.26
CA THR A 36 18.95 4.37 -18.00
C THR A 36 17.55 4.06 -17.49
N THR A 37 17.43 3.13 -16.55
CA THR A 37 16.13 2.82 -15.92
C THR A 37 15.54 4.04 -15.21
N ALA A 38 16.40 4.87 -14.60
CA ALA A 38 16.03 6.13 -13.95
C ALA A 38 15.54 7.20 -14.95
N ASP A 39 16.15 7.29 -16.15
CA ASP A 39 15.69 8.23 -17.19
C ASP A 39 14.28 7.89 -17.66
N ILE A 40 13.97 6.60 -17.78
CA ILE A 40 12.64 6.10 -18.16
C ILE A 40 11.63 6.36 -17.03
N GLU A 41 11.98 6.02 -15.78
CA GLU A 41 11.07 6.19 -14.62
C GLU A 41 10.75 7.66 -14.34
N SER A 42 11.72 8.57 -14.54
CA SER A 42 11.52 10.02 -14.39
C SER A 42 10.78 10.66 -15.57
N GLY A 43 10.55 9.92 -16.65
CA GLY A 43 9.98 10.45 -17.90
C GLY A 43 10.95 11.34 -18.69
N SER A 44 12.24 11.33 -18.33
CA SER A 44 13.30 12.05 -19.05
C SER A 44 13.67 11.37 -20.37
N ALA A 45 13.37 10.07 -20.51
CA ALA A 45 13.48 9.32 -21.75
C ALA A 45 12.18 8.58 -22.06
N ILE A 46 11.85 8.51 -23.36
CA ILE A 46 10.70 7.75 -23.88
C ILE A 46 11.22 6.44 -24.47
N VAL A 47 10.52 5.35 -24.19
CA VAL A 47 10.81 4.03 -24.75
C VAL A 47 9.55 3.52 -25.44
N ASP A 48 9.67 3.16 -26.72
CA ASP A 48 8.54 2.72 -27.52
C ASP A 48 8.05 1.32 -27.11
N ASP A 49 8.98 0.41 -26.79
CA ASP A 49 8.70 -0.94 -26.33
C ASP A 49 9.32 -1.17 -24.95
N HIS A 50 8.54 -0.85 -23.92
CA HIS A 50 8.93 -1.06 -22.54
C HIS A 50 9.21 -2.54 -22.24
N LEU A 51 8.44 -3.47 -22.82
CA LEU A 51 8.60 -4.89 -22.53
C LEU A 51 9.96 -5.39 -23.03
N SER A 52 10.26 -5.19 -24.31
CA SER A 52 11.54 -5.62 -24.89
C SER A 52 12.74 -4.96 -24.20
N HIS A 53 12.61 -3.68 -23.84
CA HIS A 53 13.65 -2.96 -23.10
C HIS A 53 13.94 -3.63 -21.75
N PHE A 54 12.91 -3.86 -20.93
CA PHE A 54 13.08 -4.44 -19.60
C PHE A 54 13.44 -5.93 -19.64
N GLU A 55 12.97 -6.70 -20.61
CA GLU A 55 13.44 -8.09 -20.80
C GLU A 55 14.96 -8.13 -21.03
N ASN A 56 15.46 -7.33 -21.98
CA ASN A 56 16.88 -7.26 -22.27
C ASN A 56 17.68 -6.75 -21.06
N HIS A 57 17.20 -5.69 -20.40
CA HIS A 57 17.86 -5.15 -19.21
C HIS A 57 17.93 -6.20 -18.08
N LEU A 58 16.79 -6.79 -17.70
CA LEU A 58 16.71 -7.76 -16.61
C LEU A 58 17.52 -9.03 -16.91
N SER A 59 17.57 -9.48 -18.18
CA SER A 59 18.33 -10.67 -18.59
C SER A 59 19.83 -10.60 -18.28
N LYS A 60 20.42 -9.40 -18.30
CA LYS A 60 21.84 -9.16 -18.00
C LYS A 60 22.17 -9.31 -16.51
N HIS A 61 21.15 -9.34 -15.67
CA HIS A 61 21.26 -9.19 -14.22
C HIS A 61 20.66 -10.38 -13.45
N ILE A 62 20.37 -11.50 -14.11
CA ILE A 62 19.77 -12.68 -13.47
C ILE A 62 20.79 -13.40 -12.59
N ARG A 63 20.38 -13.72 -11.35
CA ARG A 63 21.02 -14.73 -10.50
C ARG A 63 20.13 -15.97 -10.49
N THR A 64 20.72 -17.12 -10.78
CA THR A 64 20.03 -18.41 -10.72
C THR A 64 20.10 -19.01 -9.30
N PRO A 65 19.01 -19.61 -8.80
CA PRO A 65 17.67 -19.68 -9.40
C PRO A 65 16.85 -18.38 -9.19
N SER A 66 16.06 -17.95 -10.18
CA SER A 66 15.05 -16.90 -10.02
C SER A 66 13.65 -17.52 -9.92
N PRO A 67 12.80 -17.09 -8.96
CA PRO A 67 11.43 -17.60 -8.83
C PRO A 67 10.52 -17.36 -10.05
N LEU A 68 10.75 -16.26 -10.78
CA LEU A 68 10.00 -15.90 -11.99
C LEU A 68 10.99 -15.74 -13.16
N SER A 69 10.83 -16.58 -14.19
CA SER A 69 11.65 -16.49 -15.40
C SER A 69 11.31 -15.23 -16.23
N ILE A 70 12.24 -14.75 -17.06
CA ILE A 70 11.98 -13.61 -17.97
C ILE A 70 10.79 -13.90 -18.91
N PRO A 71 10.69 -15.06 -19.58
CA PRO A 71 9.51 -15.37 -20.40
C PRO A 71 8.20 -15.36 -19.60
N SER A 72 8.21 -15.83 -18.36
CA SER A 72 7.03 -15.79 -17.48
C SER A 72 6.67 -14.36 -17.07
N TYR A 73 7.67 -13.51 -16.80
CA TYR A 73 7.47 -12.08 -16.54
C TYR A 73 6.86 -11.37 -17.75
N ALA A 74 7.38 -11.63 -18.95
CA ALA A 74 6.88 -11.04 -20.18
C ALA A 74 5.46 -11.49 -20.52
N SER A 75 5.17 -12.78 -20.32
CA SER A 75 3.81 -13.32 -20.46
C SER A 75 2.85 -12.64 -19.48
N LEU A 76 3.26 -12.45 -18.22
CA LEU A 76 2.46 -11.76 -17.21
C LEU A 76 2.21 -10.29 -17.59
N TYR A 77 3.21 -9.59 -18.11
CA TYR A 77 3.05 -8.23 -18.61
C TYR A 77 2.04 -8.19 -19.77
N ALA A 78 2.21 -9.04 -20.78
CA ALA A 78 1.37 -9.03 -21.98
C ALA A 78 -0.11 -9.30 -21.70
N VAL A 79 -0.43 -10.18 -20.73
CA VAL A 79 -1.82 -10.46 -20.36
C VAL A 79 -2.43 -9.40 -19.43
N SER A 80 -1.60 -8.57 -18.80
CA SER A 80 -2.05 -7.59 -17.80
C SER A 80 -2.09 -6.16 -18.33
N ALA A 81 -1.11 -5.81 -19.18
CA ALA A 81 -1.01 -4.48 -19.78
C ALA A 81 -2.27 -4.20 -20.61
N GLY A 82 -2.95 -3.09 -20.30
CA GLY A 82 -4.19 -2.73 -20.97
C GLY A 82 -5.42 -3.57 -20.57
N SER A 83 -5.32 -4.45 -19.57
CA SER A 83 -6.47 -5.26 -19.14
C SER A 83 -7.54 -4.40 -18.47
N PRO A 84 -8.79 -4.37 -18.97
CA PRO A 84 -9.86 -3.55 -18.39
C PRO A 84 -10.30 -4.05 -17.01
N GLU A 85 -10.14 -5.35 -16.73
CA GLU A 85 -10.51 -5.96 -15.46
C GLU A 85 -9.44 -5.79 -14.38
N GLY A 86 -8.21 -5.42 -14.75
CA GLY A 86 -7.11 -5.10 -13.84
C GLY A 86 -6.88 -6.14 -12.73
N ALA A 87 -6.01 -7.12 -12.96
CA ALA A 87 -5.77 -8.22 -12.01
C ALA A 87 -4.29 -8.43 -11.62
N HIS A 88 -3.40 -7.55 -12.07
CA HIS A 88 -1.98 -7.64 -11.76
C HIS A 88 -1.63 -6.92 -10.47
N PHE A 89 -0.64 -7.42 -9.73
CA PHE A 89 -0.10 -6.74 -8.58
C PHE A 89 1.42 -6.88 -8.49
N VAL A 90 2.05 -5.92 -7.82
CA VAL A 90 3.46 -5.98 -7.45
C VAL A 90 3.63 -5.53 -6.01
N ILE A 91 4.57 -6.16 -5.30
CA ILE A 91 5.04 -5.70 -4.00
C ILE A 91 6.49 -5.29 -4.18
N HIS A 92 6.76 -3.99 -4.06
CA HIS A 92 8.08 -3.44 -4.28
C HIS A 92 8.70 -3.04 -2.95
N GLN A 93 9.95 -3.43 -2.69
CA GLN A 93 10.71 -2.81 -1.61
C GLN A 93 11.17 -1.43 -2.09
N HIS A 94 10.90 -0.41 -1.29
CA HIS A 94 11.28 0.96 -1.59
C HIS A 94 12.14 1.51 -0.43
N ASP A 95 13.38 1.81 -0.74
CA ASP A 95 14.36 2.37 0.19
C ASP A 95 14.38 3.90 0.08
N HIS A 96 13.37 4.56 0.67
CA HIS A 96 13.21 6.01 0.56
C HIS A 96 14.25 6.76 1.42
N PRO A 97 14.90 7.82 0.90
CA PRO A 97 15.99 8.50 1.59
C PRO A 97 15.56 9.14 2.93
N ILE A 98 14.30 9.58 3.05
CA ILE A 98 13.78 10.23 4.25
C ILE A 98 13.06 9.21 5.15
N ASP A 99 12.12 8.45 4.58
CA ASP A 99 11.22 7.59 5.37
C ASP A 99 11.82 6.21 5.68
N GLY A 100 12.95 5.88 5.04
CA GLY A 100 13.59 4.57 5.16
C GLY A 100 12.89 3.48 4.35
N THR A 101 13.31 2.24 4.59
CA THR A 101 12.78 1.05 3.91
C THR A 101 11.31 0.83 4.22
N HIS A 102 10.51 0.67 3.18
CA HIS A 102 9.11 0.24 3.25
C HIS A 102 8.75 -0.62 2.03
N TYR A 103 7.52 -1.12 1.99
CA TYR A 103 7.04 -1.97 0.90
C TYR A 103 5.79 -1.37 0.25
N ASP A 104 5.84 -1.10 -1.04
CA ASP A 104 4.68 -0.66 -1.80
C ASP A 104 3.89 -1.86 -2.34
N LEU A 105 2.66 -2.04 -1.87
CA LEU A 105 1.69 -2.90 -2.54
C LEU A 105 0.99 -2.08 -3.63
N ARG A 106 1.11 -2.51 -4.89
CA ARG A 106 0.47 -1.87 -6.04
C ARG A 106 -0.47 -2.86 -6.71
N LEU A 107 -1.74 -2.48 -6.85
CA LEU A 107 -2.78 -3.28 -7.47
C LEU A 107 -3.24 -2.58 -8.74
N GLN A 108 -3.17 -3.25 -9.89
CA GLN A 108 -3.87 -2.80 -11.08
C GLN A 108 -5.38 -2.87 -10.81
N ILE A 109 -6.10 -1.81 -11.16
CA ILE A 109 -7.55 -1.72 -10.97
C ILE A 109 -8.28 -1.79 -12.31
N ASN A 110 -7.69 -1.22 -13.34
CA ASN A 110 -8.21 -1.25 -14.70
C ASN A 110 -7.05 -1.05 -15.69
N GLU A 111 -7.40 -0.79 -16.94
CA GLU A 111 -6.49 -0.58 -18.06
C GLU A 111 -5.39 0.46 -17.77
N ILE A 112 -5.77 1.56 -17.11
CA ILE A 112 -4.94 2.77 -17.01
C ILE A 112 -4.60 3.17 -15.56
N SER A 113 -5.09 2.43 -14.56
CA SER A 113 -5.03 2.84 -13.17
C SER A 113 -4.62 1.72 -12.24
N SER A 114 -3.91 2.10 -11.17
CA SER A 114 -3.45 1.19 -10.12
C SER A 114 -3.50 1.88 -8.77
N ALA A 115 -4.05 1.24 -7.74
CA ALA A 115 -3.94 1.73 -6.36
C ALA A 115 -2.64 1.29 -5.72
N SER A 116 -2.11 2.10 -4.82
CA SER A 116 -0.81 1.85 -4.18
C SER A 116 -0.83 2.21 -2.69
N TRP A 117 -0.22 1.34 -1.89
CA TRP A 117 -0.06 1.53 -0.45
C TRP A 117 1.36 1.25 0.00
N ALA A 118 1.97 2.20 0.74
CA ALA A 118 3.25 2.02 1.41
C ALA A 118 3.07 1.35 2.77
N ILE A 119 3.76 0.24 3.01
CA ILE A 119 3.65 -0.63 4.18
C ILE A 119 5.01 -0.68 4.88
N MET A 120 5.14 0.06 5.99
CA MET A 120 6.43 0.30 6.65
C MET A 120 7.15 -0.99 7.09
N TYR A 121 6.39 -1.97 7.56
CA TYR A 121 6.95 -3.17 8.19
C TYR A 121 6.73 -4.44 7.38
N GLY A 122 6.52 -4.28 6.08
CA GLY A 122 6.19 -5.36 5.17
C GLY A 122 4.82 -5.99 5.45
N LEU A 123 4.51 -7.01 4.65
CA LEU A 123 3.23 -7.69 4.66
C LEU A 123 3.04 -8.60 5.89
N PRO A 124 1.80 -8.79 6.39
CA PRO A 124 1.53 -9.69 7.50
C PRO A 124 1.61 -11.16 7.06
N GLY A 125 2.58 -11.91 7.58
CA GLY A 125 2.79 -13.32 7.21
C GLY A 125 2.70 -14.31 8.37
N ASP A 126 2.54 -13.87 9.61
CA ASP A 126 2.34 -14.75 10.76
C ASP A 126 0.93 -14.58 11.35
N PRO A 127 0.09 -15.64 11.36
CA PRO A 127 -1.26 -15.57 11.90
C PRO A 127 -1.30 -15.26 13.42
N ASN A 128 -0.22 -15.54 14.15
CA ASN A 128 -0.05 -15.34 15.58
C ASN A 128 0.88 -14.15 15.91
N SER A 129 1.19 -13.29 14.93
CA SER A 129 2.03 -12.09 15.14
C SER A 129 1.56 -11.24 16.32
N VAL A 130 2.52 -10.74 17.10
CA VAL A 130 2.26 -9.72 18.14
C VAL A 130 1.65 -8.44 17.53
N ARG A 131 2.03 -8.10 16.30
CA ARG A 131 1.45 -6.99 15.52
C ARG A 131 0.67 -7.57 14.33
N LEU A 132 -0.61 -7.83 14.54
CA LEU A 132 -1.50 -8.44 13.54
C LEU A 132 -1.81 -7.52 12.37
N ASN A 133 -1.90 -6.21 12.65
CA ASN A 133 -2.19 -5.21 11.65
C ASN A 133 -0.89 -4.53 11.22
N ARG A 134 -0.80 -4.23 9.92
CA ARG A 134 0.25 -3.37 9.35
C ARG A 134 -0.37 -2.04 8.98
N ASN A 135 0.26 -0.95 9.42
CA ASN A 135 -0.10 0.36 8.91
C ASN A 135 0.28 0.43 7.44
N ALA A 136 -0.61 0.99 6.62
CA ALA A 136 -0.32 1.29 5.24
C ALA A 136 -0.88 2.65 4.84
N THR A 137 -0.09 3.42 4.12
CA THR A 137 -0.43 4.76 3.66
C THR A 137 -0.69 4.72 2.17
N GLU A 138 -1.83 5.24 1.73
CA GLU A 138 -2.14 5.33 0.29
C GLU A 138 -1.23 6.37 -0.39
N THR A 139 -0.48 5.94 -1.43
CA THR A 139 0.59 6.75 -2.04
C THR A 139 0.24 7.39 -3.38
N ARG A 140 -0.82 6.92 -4.05
CA ARG A 140 -1.34 7.52 -5.28
C ARG A 140 -2.78 8.00 -5.08
N ILE A 141 -3.20 8.99 -5.87
CA ILE A 141 -4.53 9.59 -5.74
C ILE A 141 -5.57 8.59 -6.27
N HIS A 142 -6.24 7.89 -5.35
CA HIS A 142 -7.43 7.09 -5.67
C HIS A 142 -8.57 7.45 -4.73
N HIS A 143 -9.78 7.51 -5.28
CA HIS A 143 -10.99 7.60 -4.47
C HIS A 143 -11.63 6.22 -4.41
N LEU A 144 -11.06 5.36 -3.57
CA LEU A 144 -11.68 4.10 -3.21
C LEU A 144 -12.88 4.45 -2.33
N TRP A 145 -14.09 4.30 -2.88
CA TRP A 145 -15.34 4.54 -2.16
C TRP A 145 -15.53 3.52 -1.04
N ASP A 146 -15.02 2.32 -1.28
CA ASP A 146 -14.95 1.25 -0.31
C ASP A 146 -13.87 1.52 0.72
N ARG A 147 -14.26 1.29 1.97
CA ARG A 147 -13.43 1.55 3.15
C ARG A 147 -12.74 0.29 3.64
N LYS A 148 -13.07 -0.82 3.00
CA LYS A 148 -12.62 -2.16 3.27
C LYS A 148 -12.46 -2.86 1.94
N ILE A 149 -11.30 -3.46 1.72
CA ILE A 149 -11.00 -4.20 0.50
C ILE A 149 -10.48 -5.56 0.95
N ARG A 150 -11.05 -6.62 0.39
CA ARG A 150 -10.56 -7.98 0.59
C ARG A 150 -9.97 -8.47 -0.71
N ILE A 151 -8.70 -8.86 -0.66
CA ILE A 151 -7.94 -9.25 -1.84
C ILE A 151 -7.28 -10.60 -1.62
N ARG A 152 -7.36 -11.47 -2.62
CA ARG A 152 -6.55 -12.69 -2.67
C ARG A 152 -5.40 -12.44 -3.64
N LEU A 153 -4.18 -12.55 -3.15
CA LEU A 153 -2.97 -12.32 -3.94
C LEU A 153 -2.36 -13.66 -4.33
N HIS A 154 -2.31 -13.91 -5.63
CA HIS A 154 -1.68 -15.10 -6.20
C HIS A 154 -0.29 -14.75 -6.74
N GLY A 155 0.71 -14.81 -5.87
CA GLY A 155 2.09 -14.44 -6.21
C GLY A 155 2.99 -15.64 -6.51
N SER A 156 4.15 -15.36 -7.12
CA SER A 156 5.25 -16.33 -7.29
C SER A 156 5.97 -16.64 -5.96
N ARG A 157 5.98 -15.68 -5.03
CA ARG A 157 6.68 -15.80 -3.74
C ARG A 157 5.75 -15.94 -2.53
N LEU A 158 4.53 -15.40 -2.59
CA LEU A 158 3.59 -15.47 -1.46
C LEU A 158 3.06 -16.90 -1.26
N PRO A 159 2.64 -17.26 -0.04
CA PRO A 159 1.88 -18.49 0.20
C PRO A 159 0.61 -18.54 -0.65
N ASP A 160 0.03 -19.73 -0.81
CA ASP A 160 -1.27 -19.90 -1.49
C ASP A 160 -2.15 -20.86 -0.69
N PRO A 161 -3.34 -20.42 -0.23
CA PRO A 161 -3.90 -19.07 -0.38
C PRO A 161 -3.20 -17.98 0.46
N TYR A 162 -3.10 -16.77 -0.09
CA TYR A 162 -2.76 -15.55 0.67
C TYR A 162 -3.83 -14.46 0.46
N VAL A 163 -4.55 -14.16 1.52
CA VAL A 163 -5.73 -13.26 1.51
C VAL A 163 -5.55 -12.17 2.54
N LEU A 164 -5.75 -10.92 2.11
CA LEU A 164 -5.60 -9.72 2.92
C LEU A 164 -6.91 -8.94 3.02
N ASN A 165 -7.11 -8.33 4.18
CA ASN A 165 -8.10 -7.29 4.39
C ASN A 165 -7.40 -5.95 4.59
N LEU A 166 -7.74 -4.97 3.75
CA LEU A 166 -7.32 -3.57 3.87
C LEU A 166 -8.50 -2.80 4.43
N ARG A 167 -8.29 -1.99 5.48
CA ARG A 167 -9.36 -1.18 6.10
C ARG A 167 -8.88 0.23 6.39
N LEU A 168 -9.71 1.23 6.13
CA LEU A 168 -9.43 2.59 6.60
C LEU A 168 -9.31 2.62 8.13
N THR A 169 -8.43 3.48 8.66
CA THR A 169 -8.38 3.73 10.10
C THR A 169 -9.71 4.29 10.60
N ARG A 170 -10.00 4.18 11.90
CA ARG A 170 -11.26 4.69 12.46
C ARG A 170 -11.48 6.18 12.18
N SER A 171 -10.42 6.99 12.28
CA SER A 171 -10.50 8.43 11.96
C SER A 171 -10.83 8.67 10.48
N GLU A 172 -10.17 7.96 9.57
CA GLU A 172 -10.40 8.05 8.12
C GLU A 172 -11.77 7.49 7.71
N ASP A 173 -12.22 6.42 8.36
CA ASP A 173 -13.55 5.85 8.18
C ASP A 173 -14.61 6.84 8.65
N VAL A 174 -14.46 7.45 9.83
CA VAL A 174 -15.38 8.49 10.32
C VAL A 174 -15.40 9.70 9.37
N ALA A 175 -14.24 10.23 9.00
CA ALA A 175 -14.11 11.35 8.06
C ALA A 175 -14.76 11.02 6.70
N GLY A 176 -14.53 9.82 6.17
CA GLY A 176 -15.18 9.34 4.96
C GLY A 176 -16.70 9.23 5.12
N ARG A 177 -17.21 8.86 6.30
CA ARG A 177 -18.67 8.74 6.63
C ARG A 177 -19.35 10.10 6.60
N VAL A 178 -18.69 11.10 7.17
CA VAL A 178 -19.11 12.50 7.13
C VAL A 178 -19.14 12.99 5.67
N ARG A 179 -18.05 12.78 4.91
CA ARG A 179 -17.96 13.19 3.49
C ARG A 179 -19.00 12.50 2.59
N SER A 180 -19.30 11.22 2.84
CA SER A 180 -20.25 10.46 2.02
C SER A 180 -21.71 10.61 2.46
N GLY A 181 -22.01 11.47 3.45
CA GLY A 181 -23.37 11.70 3.95
C GLY A 181 -24.09 10.46 4.55
N ARG A 182 -23.36 9.36 4.80
CA ARG A 182 -23.95 8.12 5.32
C ARG A 182 -24.03 8.21 6.84
N LYS A 183 -25.24 8.35 7.38
CA LYS A 183 -25.46 8.34 8.84
C LYS A 183 -24.96 7.01 9.45
N PRO A 184 -24.28 7.03 10.60
CA PRO A 184 -23.90 5.81 11.31
C PRO A 184 -25.15 4.96 11.60
N ARG A 185 -25.15 3.68 11.21
CA ARG A 185 -26.14 2.73 11.72
C ARG A 185 -25.85 2.53 13.20
N THR A 186 -26.61 3.18 14.07
CA THR A 186 -26.62 2.90 15.50
C THR A 186 -26.99 1.43 15.69
N ARG A 187 -26.03 0.63 16.18
CA ARG A 187 -26.33 -0.73 16.67
C ARG A 187 -27.34 -0.58 17.80
N ARG A 188 -28.58 -1.01 17.56
CA ARG A 188 -29.58 -1.21 18.61
C ARG A 188 -28.99 -2.19 19.64
N ARG A 189 -28.51 -1.65 20.77
CA ARG A 189 -28.35 -2.44 21.99
C ARG A 189 -29.75 -2.94 22.35
N ARG A 190 -30.01 -4.24 22.17
CA ARG A 190 -31.20 -4.86 22.75
C ARG A 190 -30.90 -5.09 24.24
N GLY A 191 -31.68 -4.44 25.10
CA GLY A 191 -31.86 -4.84 26.51
C GLY A 191 -31.26 -3.89 27.54
N ALA A 192 -32.02 -2.86 27.92
CA ALA A 192 -32.25 -2.47 29.33
C ALA A 192 -33.36 -1.39 29.35
N GLN A 193 -34.48 -1.70 29.98
CA GLN A 193 -35.63 -0.83 30.19
C GLN A 193 -35.35 0.21 31.29
N MET A 194 -35.70 1.48 31.01
CA MET A 194 -36.37 2.50 31.86
C MET A 194 -35.76 2.86 33.25
N GLN A 195 -35.51 4.12 33.64
CA GLN A 195 -36.35 5.34 33.64
C GLN A 195 -35.50 6.65 33.90
N PRO A 196 -36.08 7.87 33.85
CA PRO A 196 -35.44 9.12 33.40
C PRO A 196 -35.17 10.22 34.48
N GLU A 197 -34.70 11.37 33.98
CA GLU A 197 -34.43 12.70 34.62
C GLU A 197 -32.98 12.88 35.14
N THR A 198 -32.23 13.96 34.86
CA THR A 198 -32.57 15.39 34.81
C THR A 198 -31.80 16.17 33.72
N SER A 199 -32.31 17.39 33.47
CA SER A 199 -31.78 18.49 32.65
C SER A 199 -30.39 19.01 33.12
N ASP A 200 -29.53 19.44 32.21
CA ASP A 200 -29.16 20.87 32.03
C ASP A 200 -28.02 21.09 31.02
N GLU A 201 -28.10 22.27 30.42
CA GLU A 201 -27.38 22.83 29.29
C GLU A 201 -25.94 23.24 29.67
N ASP A 202 -25.00 23.16 28.72
CA ASP A 202 -24.07 24.28 28.49
C ASP A 202 -23.29 24.11 27.18
N GLU A 203 -23.40 25.15 26.35
CA GLU A 203 -22.56 25.40 25.18
C GLU A 203 -21.18 25.88 25.63
N SER A 204 -20.13 25.41 24.96
CA SER A 204 -18.86 26.14 24.96
C SER A 204 -18.13 25.92 23.65
N ASP A 205 -18.29 26.90 22.77
CA ASP A 205 -17.43 27.18 21.62
C ASP A 205 -16.04 27.57 22.14
N GLY A 206 -15.05 26.73 21.88
CA GLY A 206 -13.64 26.97 22.18
C GLY A 206 -12.81 26.88 20.90
N ASN A 207 -12.80 27.96 20.13
CA ASN A 207 -11.89 28.16 19.02
C ASN A 207 -10.51 28.57 19.57
N GLU A 208 -9.59 27.62 19.71
CA GLU A 208 -8.16 27.90 19.85
C GLU A 208 -7.42 27.46 18.59
N SER A 209 -7.12 28.46 17.78
CA SER A 209 -5.98 28.46 16.88
C SER A 209 -4.69 28.56 17.69
N GLU A 210 -3.76 27.62 17.52
CA GLU A 210 -2.33 27.88 17.27
C GLU A 210 -1.50 26.59 17.23
N ASP A 211 -0.53 26.63 16.31
CA ASP A 211 0.73 25.91 16.25
C ASP A 211 0.79 24.39 15.99
N VAL A 212 1.31 24.12 14.80
CA VAL A 212 1.95 22.89 14.34
C VAL A 212 3.15 22.56 15.27
N PRO A 213 3.28 21.30 15.70
CA PRO A 213 4.60 20.74 15.88
C PRO A 213 4.83 19.50 15.02
N ALA A 214 6.07 19.44 14.56
CA ALA A 214 6.66 18.43 13.71
C ALA A 214 6.57 17.01 14.30
N SER A 215 6.36 16.05 13.40
CA SER A 215 6.87 14.67 13.40
C SER A 215 7.62 14.18 14.66
N VAL A 216 6.92 13.83 15.73
CA VAL A 216 7.41 12.88 16.75
C VAL A 216 6.21 12.12 17.34
N ASP A 217 6.41 10.83 17.62
CA ASP A 217 5.53 9.87 18.32
C ASP A 217 4.44 9.15 17.52
N THR A 218 4.87 8.13 16.75
CA THR A 218 3.97 7.09 16.19
C THR A 218 4.03 5.75 16.94
N ASP A 219 4.73 5.68 18.08
CA ASP A 219 5.05 4.39 18.74
C ASP A 219 4.20 4.04 19.98
N VAL A 220 3.21 4.84 20.41
CA VAL A 220 2.53 4.58 21.71
C VAL A 220 1.09 4.04 21.62
N ILE A 221 0.43 4.03 20.45
CA ILE A 221 -1.01 3.67 20.39
C ILE A 221 -1.29 2.17 20.11
N THR A 222 -0.29 1.35 19.79
CA THR A 222 -0.54 -0.04 19.33
C THR A 222 -0.52 -1.13 20.40
N GLU A 223 -0.17 -0.85 21.66
CA GLU A 223 0.06 -1.93 22.65
C GLU A 223 -1.12 -2.29 23.56
N ASN A 224 -2.28 -1.63 23.50
CA ASN A 224 -3.42 -1.99 24.37
C ASN A 224 -4.77 -2.04 23.64
N LEU A 225 -4.84 -2.88 22.61
CA LEU A 225 -6.14 -3.25 22.03
C LEU A 225 -6.86 -4.22 22.97
N SER A 226 -7.82 -3.69 23.71
CA SER A 226 -8.77 -4.45 24.54
C SER A 226 -9.36 -5.63 23.76
N ALA A 227 -9.64 -6.75 24.44
CA ALA A 227 -10.26 -7.94 23.84
C ALA A 227 -11.54 -7.58 23.05
N MET A 228 -12.28 -6.57 23.51
CA MET A 228 -13.46 -6.01 22.85
C MET A 228 -13.14 -5.42 21.47
N GLU A 229 -12.00 -4.76 21.30
CA GLU A 229 -11.61 -4.17 20.02
C GLU A 229 -11.07 -5.21 19.03
N ARG A 230 -10.59 -6.36 19.51
CA ARG A 230 -10.31 -7.52 18.64
C ARG A 230 -11.61 -8.12 18.12
N GLU A 231 -12.59 -8.33 18.98
CA GLU A 231 -13.90 -8.87 18.63
C GLU A 231 -14.65 -7.98 17.62
N ILE A 232 -14.63 -6.66 17.80
CA ILE A 232 -15.22 -5.70 16.83
C ILE A 232 -14.59 -5.87 15.45
N ARG A 233 -13.26 -6.04 15.39
CA ARG A 233 -12.53 -6.22 14.13
C ARG A 233 -12.83 -7.54 13.45
N GLU A 234 -13.00 -8.63 14.22
CA GLU A 234 -13.37 -9.95 13.69
C GLU A 234 -14.79 -9.93 13.10
N LEU A 235 -15.75 -9.31 13.78
CA LEU A 235 -17.11 -9.12 13.26
C LEU A 235 -17.11 -8.25 11.98
N GLU A 236 -16.25 -7.26 11.94
CA GLU A 236 -16.04 -6.44 10.77
C GLU A 236 -15.39 -7.21 9.60
N ASP A 237 -14.59 -8.26 9.88
CA ASP A 237 -13.93 -9.08 8.84
C ASP A 237 -14.96 -10.03 8.24
N GLU A 238 -15.83 -10.57 9.09
CA GLU A 238 -16.95 -11.41 8.67
C GLU A 238 -17.89 -10.65 7.72
N GLU A 239 -18.21 -9.39 8.01
CA GLU A 239 -19.06 -8.60 7.12
C GLU A 239 -18.39 -8.30 5.76
N VAL A 240 -17.06 -8.17 5.73
CA VAL A 240 -16.31 -8.04 4.48
C VAL A 240 -16.33 -9.34 3.68
N ARG A 241 -16.22 -10.51 4.35
CA ARG A 241 -16.34 -11.82 3.68
C ARG A 241 -17.68 -11.96 2.94
N ARG A 242 -18.75 -11.36 3.49
CA ARG A 242 -20.10 -11.42 2.89
C ARG A 242 -20.34 -10.43 1.75
N THR A 243 -19.65 -9.29 1.70
CA THR A 243 -20.02 -8.15 0.82
C THR A 243 -19.03 -7.87 -0.31
N ASN A 244 -18.10 -8.79 -0.58
CA ASN A 244 -17.02 -8.66 -1.56
C ASN A 244 -17.48 -8.03 -2.89
N ALA A 245 -17.05 -6.79 -3.17
CA ALA A 245 -17.37 -6.09 -4.41
C ALA A 245 -16.17 -5.23 -4.82
N TYR A 246 -15.76 -5.36 -6.09
CA TYR A 246 -14.86 -4.37 -6.68
C TYR A 246 -15.21 -4.13 -8.16
N PRO A 247 -16.17 -3.23 -8.44
CA PRO A 247 -16.22 -2.52 -9.71
C PRO A 247 -16.06 -1.00 -9.50
N GLY A 248 -15.02 -0.41 -10.08
CA GLY A 248 -14.94 1.03 -10.36
C GLY A 248 -14.23 1.91 -9.33
N ALA A 249 -12.89 1.99 -9.40
CA ALA A 249 -12.16 3.13 -8.84
C ALA A 249 -12.11 4.27 -9.86
N SER A 250 -12.61 5.46 -9.49
CA SER A 250 -12.45 6.68 -10.28
C SER A 250 -11.26 7.50 -9.78
N ASN A 251 -10.41 7.94 -10.71
CA ASN A 251 -9.27 8.81 -10.44
C ASN A 251 -9.76 10.27 -10.34
N THR A 252 -10.11 10.72 -9.14
CA THR A 252 -10.45 12.13 -8.90
C THR A 252 -9.31 12.83 -8.18
N ILE A 253 -8.72 13.83 -8.83
CA ILE A 253 -7.54 14.62 -8.44
C ILE A 253 -7.70 15.39 -7.09
N GLY A 254 -8.83 15.23 -6.38
CA GLY A 254 -9.18 16.02 -5.20
C GLY A 254 -8.86 15.45 -3.81
N SER A 255 -8.24 14.28 -3.65
CA SER A 255 -7.86 13.80 -2.30
C SER A 255 -6.45 14.28 -1.94
N VAL A 256 -6.36 15.48 -1.38
CA VAL A 256 -5.14 16.02 -0.72
C VAL A 256 -4.79 15.22 0.55
N HIS A 257 -5.58 14.19 0.90
CA HIS A 257 -5.38 13.37 2.10
C HIS A 257 -4.85 12.00 1.68
N GLN A 258 -3.60 11.70 2.03
CA GLN A 258 -3.08 10.33 2.05
C GLN A 258 -3.85 9.56 3.13
N ARG A 259 -4.79 8.72 2.71
CA ARG A 259 -5.60 7.95 3.66
C ARG A 259 -4.74 6.88 4.31
N ARG A 260 -4.99 6.67 5.60
CA ARG A 260 -4.34 5.63 6.40
C ARG A 260 -5.22 4.38 6.41
N TRP A 261 -4.56 3.25 6.21
CA TRP A 261 -5.15 1.93 6.17
C TRP A 261 -4.46 0.98 7.16
N TYR A 262 -5.18 -0.04 7.58
CA TYR A 262 -4.66 -1.23 8.25
C TYR A 262 -4.77 -2.43 7.32
N LEU A 263 -3.69 -3.19 7.20
CA LEU A 263 -3.66 -4.48 6.51
C LEU A 263 -3.63 -5.60 7.54
N SER A 264 -4.50 -6.58 7.39
CA SER A 264 -4.51 -7.79 8.21
C SER A 264 -4.63 -9.05 7.35
N LEU A 265 -4.10 -10.16 7.86
CA LEU A 265 -4.25 -11.47 7.24
C LEU A 265 -5.67 -12.01 7.48
N ASP A 266 -6.39 -12.39 6.42
CA ASP A 266 -7.66 -13.12 6.54
C ASP A 266 -7.37 -14.58 6.89
N ARG A 267 -7.11 -14.84 8.18
CA ARG A 267 -6.59 -16.13 8.65
C ARG A 267 -7.47 -17.32 8.23
N PRO A 268 -8.81 -17.29 8.37
CA PRO A 268 -9.65 -18.38 7.88
C PRO A 268 -9.50 -18.64 6.38
N ALA A 269 -9.45 -17.58 5.57
CA ALA A 269 -9.28 -17.73 4.12
C ALA A 269 -7.87 -18.16 3.71
N CYS A 270 -6.89 -17.99 4.60
CA CYS A 270 -5.53 -18.50 4.47
C CYS A 270 -5.37 -19.93 5.03
N GLY A 271 -6.46 -20.59 5.44
CA GLY A 271 -6.45 -21.98 5.91
C GLY A 271 -6.18 -22.16 7.41
N PHE A 272 -6.22 -21.10 8.21
CA PHE A 272 -6.03 -21.19 9.66
C PHE A 272 -7.35 -21.36 10.42
N VAL A 273 -7.28 -22.09 11.53
CA VAL A 273 -8.39 -22.29 12.47
C VAL A 273 -7.99 -21.80 13.85
N ASP A 274 -8.89 -21.09 14.53
CA ASP A 274 -8.72 -20.68 15.92
C ASP A 274 -8.86 -21.90 16.84
N LYS A 275 -7.77 -22.27 17.52
CA LYS A 275 -7.77 -23.23 18.62
C LYS A 275 -7.67 -22.49 19.94
N ARG A 276 -8.79 -22.47 20.67
CA ARG A 276 -8.85 -21.91 22.02
C ARG A 276 -8.47 -22.95 23.05
N THR A 277 -7.36 -22.72 23.76
CA THR A 277 -6.89 -23.59 24.84
C THR A 277 -6.65 -22.75 26.10
N LYS A 278 -7.25 -23.14 27.24
CA LYS A 278 -7.06 -22.49 28.55
C LYS A 278 -7.22 -20.94 28.50
N GLY A 279 -8.19 -20.44 27.75
CA GLY A 279 -8.48 -19.00 27.62
C GLY A 279 -7.55 -18.21 26.68
N ARG A 280 -6.59 -18.87 26.00
CA ARG A 280 -5.77 -18.27 24.94
C ARG A 280 -6.21 -18.81 23.58
N SER A 281 -6.43 -17.91 22.62
CA SER A 281 -6.67 -18.23 21.21
C SER A 281 -5.33 -18.32 20.48
N ARG A 282 -5.14 -19.39 19.70
CA ARG A 282 -3.98 -19.59 18.83
C ARG A 282 -4.47 -20.07 17.47
N TRP A 283 -3.97 -19.45 16.41
CA TRP A 283 -4.30 -19.84 15.05
C TRP A 283 -3.33 -20.88 14.54
N GLU A 284 -3.85 -22.02 14.12
CA GLU A 284 -3.06 -23.14 13.60
C GLU A 284 -3.55 -23.50 12.20
N SER A 285 -2.65 -24.01 11.36
CA SER A 285 -3.04 -24.51 10.04
C SER A 285 -4.06 -25.63 10.20
N HIS A 286 -5.07 -25.65 9.31
CA HIS A 286 -6.01 -26.76 9.23
C HIS A 286 -5.32 -28.08 8.86
N ASP A 287 -4.25 -28.02 8.05
CA ASP A 287 -3.42 -29.17 7.71
C ASP A 287 -2.10 -29.14 8.51
N PRO A 288 -1.86 -30.08 9.43
CA PRO A 288 -0.63 -30.13 10.21
C PRO A 288 0.62 -30.42 9.36
N THR A 289 0.47 -30.97 8.14
CA THR A 289 1.60 -31.26 7.24
C THR A 289 2.13 -30.02 6.51
N ASP A 290 1.36 -28.91 6.49
CA ASP A 290 1.76 -27.61 5.91
C ASP A 290 2.72 -26.80 6.80
N THR A 291 2.93 -27.22 8.06
CA THR A 291 3.71 -26.44 9.04
C THR A 291 5.21 -26.69 9.00
N GLU A 292 5.68 -27.70 8.28
CA GLU A 292 7.11 -27.82 8.01
C GLU A 292 7.52 -26.71 7.04
N HIS A 293 8.50 -25.88 7.44
CA HIS A 293 9.15 -24.84 6.64
C HIS A 293 9.80 -25.42 5.37
N LYS A 294 8.98 -25.89 4.45
CA LYS A 294 9.36 -26.28 3.11
C LYS A 294 9.13 -25.02 2.29
N GLU A 295 10.20 -24.32 1.95
CA GLU A 295 10.18 -23.63 0.66
C GLU A 295 9.69 -24.67 -0.33
N THR A 296 8.47 -24.48 -0.81
CA THR A 296 7.88 -25.43 -1.75
C THR A 296 8.82 -25.55 -2.94
N LYS A 297 8.85 -26.68 -3.63
CA LYS A 297 9.66 -26.87 -4.86
C LYS A 297 9.47 -25.75 -5.91
N ASN A 298 8.43 -24.94 -5.73
CA ASN A 298 7.98 -23.87 -6.60
C ASN A 298 8.51 -22.48 -6.16
N GLY A 299 9.31 -22.38 -5.09
CA GLY A 299 9.89 -21.11 -4.62
C GLY A 299 8.94 -20.20 -3.82
N ARG A 300 7.74 -20.68 -3.47
CA ARG A 300 6.78 -19.95 -2.61
C ARG A 300 7.14 -20.09 -1.14
N LEU A 301 6.93 -19.02 -0.38
CA LEU A 301 7.00 -18.99 1.08
C LEU A 301 5.90 -19.87 1.68
N SER A 302 6.21 -20.51 2.81
CA SER A 302 5.21 -21.15 3.67
C SER A 302 4.85 -20.22 4.83
N TYR A 303 3.70 -20.46 5.46
CA TYR A 303 3.39 -19.78 6.71
C TYR A 303 4.12 -20.45 7.90
N PRO A 304 4.45 -19.67 8.96
CA PRO A 304 4.51 -18.22 8.95
C PRO A 304 5.69 -17.74 8.11
N PHE A 305 5.54 -16.56 7.48
CA PHE A 305 6.66 -15.87 6.84
C PHE A 305 6.85 -14.46 7.39
N TYR A 306 8.05 -13.92 7.20
CA TYR A 306 8.43 -12.62 7.70
C TYR A 306 9.12 -11.83 6.60
N VAL A 307 8.76 -10.55 6.47
CA VAL A 307 9.46 -9.60 5.61
C VAL A 307 10.64 -9.04 6.40
N ARG A 308 11.86 -9.34 5.94
CA ARG A 308 13.09 -9.15 6.69
C ARG A 308 13.85 -7.87 6.36
N GLY A 309 13.47 -7.17 5.29
CA GLY A 309 14.14 -5.94 4.86
C GLY A 309 15.14 -6.12 3.73
N SER A 310 15.71 -5.00 3.31
CA SER A 310 16.66 -4.85 2.20
C SER A 310 17.84 -5.82 2.19
N ASP A 311 18.32 -6.20 3.36
CA ASP A 311 19.43 -7.14 3.52
C ASP A 311 19.05 -8.60 3.22
N HIS A 312 17.75 -8.90 3.13
CA HIS A 312 17.24 -10.26 2.97
C HIS A 312 16.36 -10.42 1.75
N GLU A 313 15.54 -9.43 1.42
CA GLU A 313 14.60 -9.52 0.32
C GLU A 313 15.30 -9.47 -1.04
N ARG A 314 14.81 -10.32 -1.95
CA ARG A 314 15.33 -10.46 -3.31
C ARG A 314 14.21 -10.32 -4.32
N SER A 315 14.54 -9.75 -5.47
CA SER A 315 13.64 -9.71 -6.63
C SER A 315 13.26 -11.13 -7.05
N VAL A 316 11.98 -11.35 -7.33
CA VAL A 316 11.49 -12.62 -7.87
C VAL A 316 11.95 -12.86 -9.30
N VAL A 317 12.30 -11.80 -10.04
CA VAL A 317 12.73 -11.89 -11.44
C VAL A 317 14.23 -12.12 -11.56
N THR A 318 15.02 -11.36 -10.79
CA THR A 318 16.49 -11.39 -10.92
C THR A 318 17.20 -12.13 -9.79
N GLY A 319 16.54 -12.44 -8.67
CA GLY A 319 17.18 -13.03 -7.49
C GLY A 319 18.15 -12.07 -6.76
N ARG A 320 18.23 -10.81 -7.18
CA ARG A 320 19.15 -9.80 -6.63
C ARG A 320 18.52 -8.99 -5.51
N ARG A 321 19.36 -8.44 -4.63
CA ARG A 321 18.95 -7.51 -3.57
C ARG A 321 18.86 -6.08 -4.12
N GLY A 322 18.12 -5.21 -3.44
CA GLY A 322 18.06 -3.77 -3.79
C GLY A 322 19.44 -3.12 -3.84
N ALA A 323 20.32 -3.45 -2.89
CA ALA A 323 21.71 -2.95 -2.87
C ALA A 323 22.51 -3.35 -4.11
N ASP A 324 22.25 -4.53 -4.69
CA ASP A 324 22.91 -4.96 -5.92
C ASP A 324 22.48 -4.08 -7.10
N ILE A 325 21.22 -3.63 -7.14
CA ILE A 325 20.66 -2.77 -8.20
C ILE A 325 21.23 -1.35 -8.08
N LEU A 326 21.22 -0.79 -6.87
CA LEU A 326 21.77 0.55 -6.60
C LEU A 326 23.26 0.64 -6.99
N LYS A 327 24.01 -0.43 -6.77
CA LYS A 327 25.42 -0.51 -7.16
C LYS A 327 25.62 -0.45 -8.68
N ASP A 328 24.76 -1.11 -9.46
CA ASP A 328 24.85 -1.11 -10.93
C ASP A 328 24.61 0.29 -11.51
N GLU A 329 23.70 1.05 -10.90
CA GLU A 329 23.40 2.44 -11.25
C GLU A 329 24.43 3.43 -10.67
N GLY A 330 25.52 2.95 -10.05
CA GLY A 330 26.56 3.79 -9.46
C GLY A 330 26.13 4.57 -8.21
N VAL A 331 24.97 4.23 -7.62
CA VAL A 331 24.40 4.94 -6.47
C VAL A 331 25.01 4.40 -5.17
N LYS A 332 25.73 5.27 -4.45
CA LYS A 332 26.17 4.99 -3.08
C LYS A 332 25.01 5.25 -2.12
N PHE A 333 24.21 4.21 -1.87
CA PHE A 333 23.10 4.29 -0.92
C PHE A 333 23.55 3.88 0.48
N THR A 334 23.29 4.75 1.45
CA THR A 334 23.44 4.42 2.87
C THR A 334 22.04 4.21 3.44
N GLN A 335 21.73 2.97 3.80
CA GLN A 335 20.43 2.66 4.35
C GLN A 335 20.22 3.37 5.69
N ARG A 336 19.05 3.98 5.85
CA ARG A 336 18.64 4.55 7.12
C ARG A 336 18.52 3.43 8.16
N GLN A 337 19.20 3.60 9.28
CA GLN A 337 19.15 2.64 10.38
C GLN A 337 17.77 2.65 11.04
N GLY A 338 17.35 1.52 11.59
CA GLY A 338 16.13 1.41 12.39
C GLY A 338 15.01 0.54 11.81
N TRP A 339 15.11 0.11 10.54
CA TRP A 339 14.21 -0.93 10.06
C TRP A 339 14.47 -2.24 10.81
N LYS A 340 13.45 -2.76 11.50
CA LYS A 340 13.48 -4.03 12.21
C LYS A 340 12.28 -4.89 11.84
N PRO A 341 12.48 -6.07 11.22
CA PRO A 341 11.37 -6.96 10.89
C PRO A 341 10.51 -7.23 12.12
N VAL A 342 9.20 -7.29 11.90
CA VAL A 342 8.30 -7.73 12.96
C VAL A 342 8.35 -9.25 13.01
N LEU A 343 9.30 -9.72 13.80
CA LEU A 343 9.45 -11.09 14.24
C LEU A 343 8.70 -11.23 15.57
N ASN A 344 8.07 -12.38 15.80
CA ASN A 344 7.26 -12.63 16.99
C ASN A 344 8.02 -12.50 18.31
#